data_AF-A0A9N7R7W5-F1
#
_entry.id   AF-A0A9N7R7W5-F1
#
_cell.length_a   1.000
_cell.length_b   1.000
_cell.length_c   1.000
_cell.angle_alpha   90.00
_cell.angle_beta   90.00
_cell.angle_gamma   90.00
#
_symmetry.space_group_name_H-M   'P 1'
#
loop_
_entity.id
_entity.type
_entity.pdbx_description
1 polymer ?
#
loop_
_entity_poly.entity_id
_entity_poly.type
_entity_poly.pdbx_seq_one_letter_code
_entity_poly.pdbx_strand_id
1 'polypeptide(L)'
;MAAGHRETVLHVVRDCPFVKSLWQRFLPAGHGADLLFEQPLRQGFIRNLTHARLGSYTNWASLFSIVVWKAWAWQNDRIFNGRTVGCETRRVEVLNRLQSYIHSSRSFDKMGAEMDRFESR
;
A
#
# COMPACT_ATOMS: atom_id res chain seq x y z
N MET A 1 -29.56 -0.77 -11.32
CA MET A 1 -28.64 -0.66 -12.48
C MET A 1 -27.32 -0.11 -11.97
N ALA A 2 -26.25 -0.92 -11.93
CA ALA A 2 -24.93 -0.44 -11.53
C ALA A 2 -24.38 0.44 -12.66
N ALA A 3 -24.28 1.75 -12.45
CA ALA A 3 -23.68 2.66 -13.41
C ALA A 3 -22.23 2.20 -13.67
N GLY A 4 -21.96 1.81 -14.92
CA GLY A 4 -20.65 1.36 -15.37
C GLY A 4 -19.62 2.48 -15.27
N HIS A 5 -19.01 2.63 -14.09
CA HIS A 5 -17.83 3.46 -13.95
C HIS A 5 -16.71 2.82 -14.78
N ARG A 6 -16.12 3.62 -15.67
CA ARG A 6 -14.93 3.21 -16.41
C ARG A 6 -13.83 2.90 -15.39
N GLU A 7 -13.46 1.64 -15.29
CA GLU A 7 -12.35 1.18 -14.46
C GLU A 7 -11.05 1.80 -15.02
N THR A 8 -10.59 2.88 -14.38
CA THR A 8 -9.30 3.51 -14.66
C THR A 8 -8.31 3.12 -13.57
N VAL A 9 -7.01 3.25 -13.83
CA VAL A 9 -5.98 3.01 -12.79
C VAL A 9 -6.28 3.83 -11.53
N LEU A 10 -6.69 5.09 -11.70
CA LEU A 10 -7.11 5.97 -10.60
C LEU A 10 -8.31 5.41 -9.83
N HIS A 11 -9.33 4.89 -10.53
CA HIS A 11 -10.45 4.23 -9.87
C HIS A 11 -10.00 3.04 -9.03
N VAL A 12 -9.18 2.15 -9.61
CA VAL A 12 -8.73 0.92 -8.96
C VAL A 12 -7.88 1.18 -7.71
N VAL A 13 -6.99 2.17 -7.75
CA VAL A 13 -6.01 2.38 -6.66
C VAL A 13 -6.44 3.44 -5.65
N ARG A 14 -7.46 4.23 -5.96
CA ARG A 14 -7.78 5.43 -5.20
C ARG A 14 -9.27 5.76 -5.14
N ASP A 15 -9.93 5.93 -6.30
CA ASP A 15 -11.23 6.60 -6.34
C ASP A 15 -12.42 5.69 -6.08
N CYS A 16 -12.25 4.38 -6.22
CA CYS A 16 -13.21 3.36 -5.82
C CYS A 16 -13.63 3.56 -4.35
N PRO A 17 -14.94 3.62 -4.03
CA PRO A 17 -15.41 3.83 -2.66
C PRO A 17 -14.81 2.84 -1.66
N PHE A 18 -14.62 1.60 -2.09
CA PHE A 18 -13.97 0.58 -1.27
C PHE A 18 -12.52 0.94 -0.95
N VAL A 19 -11.73 1.35 -1.95
CA VAL A 19 -10.32 1.68 -1.75
C VAL A 19 -10.15 2.96 -0.96
N LYS A 20 -11.04 3.94 -1.13
CA LYS A 20 -11.14 5.12 -0.24
C LYS A 20 -11.29 4.71 1.23
N SER A 21 -12.21 3.81 1.52
CA SER A 21 -12.45 3.34 2.89
C SER A 21 -11.23 2.63 3.49
N LEU A 22 -10.44 1.95 2.66
CA LEU A 22 -9.20 1.32 3.08
C LEU A 22 -8.12 2.35 3.40
N TRP A 23 -7.95 3.35 2.54
CA TRP A 23 -6.98 4.44 2.78
C TRP A 23 -7.29 5.21 4.05
N GLN A 24 -8.57 5.48 4.35
CA GLN A 24 -8.98 6.11 5.61
C GLN A 24 -8.53 5.35 6.87
N ARG A 25 -8.28 4.04 6.77
CA ARG A 25 -7.80 3.21 7.89
C ARG A 25 -6.28 3.21 8.04
N PHE A 26 -5.55 3.63 7.01
CA PHE A 26 -4.07 3.61 6.98
C PHE A 26 -3.44 5.00 6.97
N LEU A 27 -4.19 6.04 6.59
CA LEU A 27 -3.70 7.41 6.65
C LEU A 27 -3.60 7.87 8.12
N PRO A 28 -2.44 8.41 8.55
CA PRO A 28 -2.34 9.01 9.87
C PRO A 28 -3.32 10.17 10.05
N ALA A 29 -3.78 10.40 11.27
CA ALA A 29 -4.60 11.56 11.58
C ALA A 29 -3.90 12.86 11.16
N GLY A 30 -4.66 13.78 10.56
CA GLY A 30 -4.13 15.05 10.03
C GLY A 30 -3.42 14.95 8.68
N HIS A 31 -3.24 13.75 8.12
CA HIS A 31 -2.75 13.55 6.76
C HIS A 31 -3.95 13.29 5.86
N GLY A 32 -4.38 14.34 5.17
CA GLY A 32 -5.60 14.35 4.38
C GLY A 32 -5.55 13.48 3.13
N ALA A 33 -6.72 13.41 2.48
CA ALA A 33 -6.86 12.90 1.14
C ALA A 33 -5.85 13.53 0.16
N ASP A 34 -5.38 14.72 0.41
CA ASP A 34 -4.46 15.51 -0.41
C ASP A 34 -3.16 14.77 -0.78
N LEU A 35 -2.73 13.84 0.09
CA LEU A 35 -1.59 12.95 -0.14
C LEU A 35 -1.81 11.87 -1.21
N LEU A 36 -3.05 11.61 -1.59
CA LEU A 36 -3.43 10.58 -2.57
C LEU A 36 -4.32 11.15 -3.68
N PHE A 37 -5.19 12.10 -3.36
CA PHE A 37 -6.35 12.52 -4.11
C PHE A 37 -6.17 13.84 -4.88
N GLU A 38 -5.23 14.70 -4.50
CA GLU A 38 -5.07 16.04 -5.11
C GLU A 38 -3.99 16.13 -6.19
N GLN A 39 -3.05 15.17 -6.25
CA GLN A 39 -1.97 15.18 -7.24
C GLN A 39 -2.29 14.31 -8.47
N PRO A 40 -1.73 14.63 -9.65
CA PRO A 40 -1.70 13.70 -10.78
C PRO A 40 -1.14 12.34 -10.36
N LEU A 41 -1.76 11.25 -10.83
CA LEU A 41 -1.48 9.87 -10.40
C LEU A 41 0.03 9.58 -10.27
N ARG A 42 0.80 9.91 -11.31
CA ARG A 42 2.25 9.67 -11.36
C ARG A 42 3.01 10.41 -10.25
N GLN A 43 2.71 11.68 -10.04
CA GLN A 43 3.38 12.50 -9.01
C GLN A 43 3.00 12.02 -7.60
N GLY A 44 1.73 11.69 -7.38
CA GLY A 44 1.26 11.09 -6.14
C GLY A 44 1.97 9.76 -5.84
N PHE A 45 2.13 8.89 -6.83
CA PHE A 45 2.83 7.61 -6.68
C PHE A 45 4.31 7.80 -6.34
N ILE A 46 5.02 8.63 -7.11
CA ILE A 46 6.45 8.89 -6.87
C ILE A 46 6.64 9.39 -5.45
N ARG A 47 5.90 10.43 -5.04
CA ARG A 47 5.97 10.97 -3.67
C ARG A 47 5.78 9.88 -2.62
N ASN A 48 4.70 9.11 -2.70
CA ASN A 48 4.41 8.09 -1.68
C ASN A 48 5.39 6.91 -1.68
N LEU A 49 6.02 6.60 -2.81
CA LEU A 49 7.03 5.55 -2.92
C LEU A 49 8.44 6.00 -2.52
N THR A 50 8.76 7.29 -2.64
CA THR A 50 10.08 7.83 -2.27
C THR A 50 10.16 8.25 -0.81
N HIS A 51 9.05 8.61 -0.18
CA HIS A 51 9.06 8.97 1.24
C HIS A 51 8.99 7.70 2.11
N ALA A 52 10.09 7.44 2.84
CA ALA A 52 10.15 6.35 3.80
C ALA A 52 9.15 6.53 4.96
N ARG A 53 8.78 7.78 5.27
CA ARG A 53 7.94 8.11 6.42
C ARG A 53 6.70 8.93 6.07
N LEU A 54 5.62 8.68 6.80
CA LEU A 54 4.42 9.51 6.82
C LEU A 54 3.80 9.48 8.22
N GLY A 55 3.75 10.63 8.89
CA GLY A 55 3.39 10.70 10.31
C GLY A 55 4.24 9.74 11.15
N SER A 56 3.59 8.80 11.86
CA SER A 56 4.25 7.78 12.68
C SER A 56 4.71 6.53 11.92
N TYR A 57 4.35 6.37 10.64
CA TYR A 57 4.76 5.22 9.84
C TYR A 57 6.20 5.36 9.38
N THR A 58 7.06 4.41 9.77
CA THR A 58 8.47 4.36 9.33
C THR A 58 8.71 3.55 8.05
N ASN A 59 7.69 2.81 7.61
CA ASN A 59 7.72 1.98 6.40
C ASN A 59 6.60 2.41 5.43
N TRP A 60 6.40 3.72 5.30
CA TRP A 60 5.27 4.26 4.52
C TRP A 60 5.29 3.80 3.06
N ALA A 61 6.44 3.89 2.38
CA ALA A 61 6.58 3.43 1.01
C ALA A 61 6.20 1.95 0.82
N SER A 62 6.56 1.09 1.78
CA SER A 62 6.20 -0.33 1.76
C SER A 62 4.71 -0.55 2.02
N LEU A 63 4.13 0.15 3.00
CA LEU A 63 2.68 0.10 3.25
C LEU A 63 1.90 0.57 2.03
N PHE A 64 2.29 1.71 1.46
CA PHE A 64 1.66 2.31 0.28
C PHE A 64 1.71 1.35 -0.91
N SER A 65 2.88 0.79 -1.22
CA SER A 65 3.04 -0.15 -2.35
C SER A 65 2.21 -1.43 -2.15
N ILE A 66 2.15 -1.98 -0.94
CA ILE A 66 1.32 -3.14 -0.61
C ILE A 66 -0.17 -2.82 -0.81
N VAL A 67 -0.65 -1.68 -0.33
CA VAL A 67 -2.06 -1.29 -0.47
C VAL A 67 -2.42 -1.10 -1.95
N VAL A 68 -1.58 -0.43 -2.73
CA VAL A 68 -1.78 -0.25 -4.18
C VAL A 68 -1.86 -1.60 -4.90
N TRP A 69 -0.90 -2.49 -4.64
CA TRP A 69 -0.87 -3.83 -5.23
C TRP A 69 -2.12 -4.64 -4.86
N LYS A 70 -2.51 -4.64 -3.58
CA LYS A 70 -3.68 -5.36 -3.09
C LYS A 70 -4.99 -4.79 -3.66
N ALA A 71 -5.12 -3.47 -3.74
CA ALA A 71 -6.28 -2.81 -4.35
C ALA A 71 -6.47 -3.27 -5.80
N TRP A 72 -5.38 -3.28 -6.59
CA TRP A 72 -5.40 -3.80 -7.95
C TRP A 72 -5.77 -5.28 -8.01
N ALA A 73 -5.15 -6.12 -7.19
CA ALA A 73 -5.41 -7.55 -7.16
C ALA A 73 -6.87 -7.88 -6.78
N TRP A 74 -7.42 -7.25 -5.74
CA TRP A 74 -8.80 -7.48 -5.32
C TRP A 74 -9.81 -6.98 -6.36
N GLN A 75 -9.50 -5.89 -7.06
CA GLN A 75 -10.36 -5.37 -8.11
C GLN A 75 -10.42 -6.33 -9.29
N ASN A 76 -9.27 -6.86 -9.72
CA ASN A 76 -9.22 -7.90 -10.75
C ASN A 76 -9.97 -9.16 -10.31
N ASP A 77 -9.76 -9.60 -9.07
CA ASP A 77 -10.45 -10.78 -8.55
C ASP A 77 -11.97 -10.58 -8.48
N ARG A 78 -12.43 -9.37 -8.17
CA ARG A 78 -13.85 -9.00 -8.25
C ARG A 78 -14.40 -9.04 -9.67
N ILE A 79 -13.66 -8.48 -10.64
CA ILE A 79 -14.09 -8.40 -12.04
C ILE A 79 -14.11 -9.78 -12.70
N PHE A 80 -13.06 -10.56 -12.53
CA PHE A 80 -12.88 -11.83 -13.25
C PHE A 80 -13.48 -13.03 -12.52
N ASN A 81 -13.53 -13.01 -11.18
CA ASN A 81 -13.97 -14.16 -10.38
C ASN A 81 -15.20 -13.85 -9.50
N GLY A 82 -15.75 -12.63 -9.56
CA GLY A 82 -16.91 -12.23 -8.73
C GLY A 82 -16.63 -12.21 -7.22
N ARG A 83 -15.37 -12.36 -6.80
CA ARG A 83 -15.02 -12.46 -5.39
C ARG A 83 -15.08 -11.09 -4.71
N THR A 84 -15.73 -11.05 -3.56
CA THR A 84 -15.78 -9.85 -2.70
C THR A 84 -15.24 -10.22 -1.32
N VAL A 85 -14.39 -9.35 -0.78
CA VAL A 85 -13.76 -9.53 0.54
C VAL A 85 -14.05 -8.30 1.39
N GLY A 86 -14.40 -8.51 2.65
CA GLY A 86 -14.72 -7.44 3.58
C GLY A 86 -13.52 -6.52 3.87
N CYS A 87 -13.81 -5.27 4.24
CA CYS A 87 -12.77 -4.26 4.49
C CYS A 87 -11.82 -4.63 5.64
N GLU A 88 -12.32 -5.33 6.66
CA GLU A 88 -11.48 -5.73 7.80
C GLU A 88 -10.49 -6.85 7.44
N THR A 89 -10.95 -7.89 6.76
CA THR A 89 -10.08 -8.96 6.25
C THR A 89 -8.97 -8.40 5.37
N ARG A 90 -9.32 -7.46 4.48
CA ARG A 90 -8.36 -6.78 3.61
C ARG A 90 -7.33 -5.95 4.38
N ARG A 91 -7.76 -5.25 5.44
CA ARG A 91 -6.85 -4.51 6.34
C ARG A 91 -5.86 -5.45 7.01
N VAL A 92 -6.34 -6.57 7.55
CA VAL A 92 -5.50 -7.60 8.19
C VAL A 92 -4.51 -8.20 7.18
N GLU A 93 -4.94 -8.50 5.96
CA GLU A 93 -4.04 -8.99 4.91
C GLU A 93 -2.89 -8.02 4.60
N VAL A 94 -3.18 -6.72 4.50
CA VAL A 94 -2.15 -5.69 4.27
C VAL A 94 -1.18 -5.63 5.44
N LEU A 95 -1.69 -5.63 6.68
CA LEU A 95 -0.85 -5.57 7.88
C LEU A 95 0.05 -6.80 8.01
N ASN A 96 -0.49 -8.00 7.79
CA ASN A 96 0.30 -9.24 7.80
C ASN A 96 1.41 -9.18 6.74
N ARG A 97 1.09 -8.70 5.53
CA ARG A 97 2.08 -8.57 4.45
C ARG A 97 3.17 -7.57 4.79
N LEU A 98 2.80 -6.43 5.37
CA LEU A 98 3.76 -5.41 5.81
C LEU A 98 4.67 -5.96 6.91
N GLN A 99 4.11 -6.68 7.88
CA GLN A 99 4.87 -7.29 8.96
C GLN A 99 5.88 -8.32 8.43
N SER A 100 5.47 -9.19 7.51
CA SER A 100 6.38 -10.14 6.86
C SER A 100 7.51 -9.42 6.12
N TYR A 101 7.19 -8.36 5.36
CA TYR A 101 8.20 -7.57 4.65
C TYR A 101 9.22 -6.93 5.60
N ILE A 102 8.75 -6.29 6.68
CA ILE A 102 9.63 -5.64 7.67
C ILE A 102 10.52 -6.68 8.35
N HIS A 103 9.98 -7.85 8.68
CA HIS A 103 10.75 -8.93 9.28
C HIS A 103 11.86 -9.42 8.33
N SER A 104 11.51 -9.71 7.08
CA SER A 104 12.49 -10.12 6.06
C SER A 104 13.57 -9.07 5.82
N SER A 105 13.19 -7.78 5.67
CA SER A 105 14.13 -6.68 5.46
C SER A 105 15.17 -6.61 6.59
N ARG A 106 14.73 -6.65 7.85
CA ARG A 106 15.64 -6.62 9.00
C ARG A 106 16.58 -7.82 9.05
N SER A 107 16.13 -8.99 8.63
CA SER A 107 16.99 -10.17 8.55
C SER A 107 18.08 -10.00 7.49
N PHE A 108 17.76 -9.42 6.33
CA PHE A 108 18.76 -9.09 5.30
C PHE A 108 19.76 -8.04 5.75
N ASP A 109 19.30 -6.98 6.42
CA ASP A 109 20.18 -5.92 6.95
C ASP A 109 21.20 -6.50 7.96
N LYS A 110 20.77 -7.44 8.80
CA LYS A 110 21.65 -8.14 9.75
C LYS A 110 22.71 -8.98 9.04
N MET A 111 22.31 -9.76 8.04
CA MET A 111 23.25 -10.60 7.27
C MET A 111 24.29 -9.76 6.53
N GLY A 112 23.88 -8.62 5.94
CA GLY A 112 24.82 -7.68 5.31
C GLY A 112 25.84 -7.13 6.31
N ALA A 113 25.38 -6.67 7.48
CA ALA A 113 26.27 -6.15 8.52
C ALA A 113 27.23 -7.21 9.09
N GLU A 114 26.83 -8.48 9.13
CA GLU A 114 27.70 -9.59 9.52
C GLU A 114 28.76 -9.89 8.46
N MET A 115 28.38 -9.84 7.18
CA MET A 115 29.29 -10.04 6.04
C MET A 115 30.36 -8.93 5.98
N ASP A 116 29.97 -7.66 6.11
CA ASP A 116 30.90 -6.52 6.13
C ASP A 116 31.92 -6.63 7.27
N ARG A 117 31.48 -7.13 8.44
CA ARG A 117 32.35 -7.35 9.61
C ARG A 117 33.36 -8.49 9.38
N PHE A 118 32.98 -9.50 8.61
CA PHE A 118 33.86 -10.62 8.26
C PHE A 118 34.93 -10.18 7.25
N GLU A 119 34.57 -9.37 6.26
CA GLU A 119 35.51 -8.84 5.25
C GLU A 119 36.48 -7.78 5.79
N SER A 120 36.16 -7.16 6.94
CA SER A 120 37.00 -6.14 7.60
C SER A 120 38.06 -6.72 8.56
N ARG A 121 38.25 -8.05 8.60
CA ARG A 121 39.23 -8.75 9.44
C ARG A 121 40.29 -9.44 8.60
#